data_AF-A0A0K9GTR5-F1
#
_entry.id   AF-A0A0K9GTR5-F1
#
_cell.length_a   1.000
_cell.length_b   1.000
_cell.length_c   1.000
_cell.angle_alpha   90.00
_cell.angle_beta   90.00
_cell.angle_gamma   90.00
#
_symmetry.space_group_name_H-M   'P 1'
#
loop_
_entity.id
_entity.type
_entity.pdbx_description
1 polymer ?
#
loop_
_entity_poly.entity_id
_entity_poly.type
_entity_poly.pdbx_seq_one_letter_code
_entity_poly.pdbx_strand_id
1 'polypeptide(L)'
;MELNPIFEVVRIKQEVRETSEPFSSYRIASPEDAQELAASFIADEDREVFLVMMLNTKNQVIGLHRAHVGSLNASIVHPRDVIKSAILNNAASIIVSHQHPSGDPINIVS
;
A
#
# COMPACT_ATOMS: atom_id res chain seq x y z
N MET A 1 12.47 -43.49 -4.99
CA MET A 1 12.12 -42.08 -5.23
C MET A 1 11.94 -41.47 -3.86
N GLU A 2 12.82 -40.55 -3.45
CA GLU A 2 12.61 -39.82 -2.19
C GLU A 2 11.36 -38.93 -2.33
N LEU A 3 10.51 -38.93 -1.31
CA LEU A 3 9.32 -38.10 -1.27
C LEU A 3 9.70 -36.69 -0.81
N ASN A 4 9.14 -35.67 -1.46
CA ASN A 4 9.23 -34.30 -1.01
C ASN A 4 8.28 -34.09 0.18
N PRO A 5 8.77 -33.70 1.37
CA PRO A 5 7.89 -33.31 2.46
C PRO A 5 7.20 -31.98 2.15
N ILE A 6 5.90 -31.92 2.47
CA ILE A 6 5.08 -30.70 2.39
C ILE A 6 5.21 -29.93 3.71
N PHE A 7 5.36 -28.61 3.61
CA PHE A 7 5.42 -27.73 4.78
C PHE A 7 4.03 -27.31 5.26
N GLU A 8 3.92 -27.16 6.58
CA GLU A 8 2.78 -26.56 7.27
C GLU A 8 3.00 -25.05 7.42
N VAL A 9 2.12 -24.23 6.84
CA VAL A 9 2.06 -22.80 7.12
C VAL A 9 1.33 -22.61 8.46
N VAL A 10 2.08 -22.52 9.56
CA VAL A 10 1.47 -22.55 10.91
C VAL A 10 0.78 -21.23 11.29
N ARG A 11 1.25 -20.08 10.80
CA ARG A 11 0.54 -18.81 11.00
C ARG A 11 0.91 -17.73 10.00
N ILE A 12 -0.12 -17.06 9.49
CA ILE A 12 -0.03 -15.74 8.86
C ILE A 12 -0.99 -14.83 9.63
N LYS A 13 -0.51 -13.69 10.15
CA LYS A 13 -1.34 -12.73 10.90
C LYS A 13 -1.25 -11.37 10.22
N GLN A 14 -2.39 -10.84 9.80
CA GLN A 14 -2.54 -9.43 9.43
C GLN A 14 -3.23 -8.70 10.58
N GLU A 15 -2.69 -7.54 10.96
CA GLU A 15 -3.34 -6.64 11.92
C GLU A 15 -3.90 -5.44 11.16
N VAL A 16 -5.20 -5.21 11.32
CA VAL A 16 -5.91 -4.11 10.68
C VAL A 16 -6.37 -3.15 11.76
N ARG A 17 -6.25 -1.86 11.48
CA ARG A 17 -6.82 -0.80 12.30
C ARG A 17 -7.86 -0.08 11.44
N GLU A 18 -9.04 0.14 12.01
CA GLU A 18 -10.01 1.02 11.39
C GLU A 18 -9.41 2.42 11.32
N THR A 19 -9.45 2.99 10.12
CA THR A 19 -9.22 4.42 9.94
C THR A 19 -10.47 5.16 10.38
N SER A 20 -10.33 6.31 11.03
CA SER A 20 -11.47 7.17 11.34
C SER A 20 -12.25 7.53 10.07
N GLU A 21 -13.57 7.69 10.20
CA GLU A 21 -14.46 8.27 9.19
C GLU A 21 -13.84 9.57 8.60
N PRO A 22 -13.91 9.79 7.26
CA PRO A 22 -15.04 9.43 6.38
C PRO A 22 -14.70 8.44 5.25
N PHE A 23 -13.63 7.64 5.38
CA PHE A 23 -13.15 6.82 4.25
C PHE A 23 -13.88 5.48 4.05
N SER A 24 -14.88 5.15 4.89
CA SER A 24 -15.59 3.86 4.92
C SER A 24 -16.37 3.53 3.63
N SER A 25 -16.38 4.43 2.64
CA SER A 25 -16.94 4.18 1.31
C SER A 25 -16.19 4.93 0.18
N TYR A 26 -14.96 5.38 0.42
CA TYR A 26 -14.23 6.22 -0.54
C TYR A 26 -14.01 5.48 -1.86
N ARG A 27 -14.54 6.04 -2.95
CA ARG A 27 -14.48 5.46 -4.29
C ARG A 27 -13.54 6.29 -5.15
N ILE A 28 -12.59 5.62 -5.79
CA ILE A 28 -11.67 6.23 -6.75
C ILE A 28 -12.33 6.25 -8.12
N ALA A 29 -12.67 7.44 -8.60
CA ALA A 29 -13.16 7.70 -9.96
C ALA A 29 -12.11 8.41 -10.83
N SER A 30 -11.09 9.02 -10.21
CA SER A 30 -10.02 9.76 -10.89
C SER A 30 -8.65 9.57 -10.23
N PRO A 31 -7.54 9.86 -10.94
CA PRO A 31 -6.21 9.96 -10.33
C PRO A 31 -6.16 10.99 -9.19
N GLU A 32 -6.94 12.07 -9.29
CA GLU A 32 -7.03 13.13 -8.27
C GLU A 32 -7.63 12.60 -6.97
N ASP A 33 -8.68 11.76 -7.02
CA ASP A 33 -9.26 11.12 -5.83
C ASP A 33 -8.20 10.25 -5.10
N ALA A 34 -7.40 9.53 -5.88
CA ALA A 34 -6.34 8.68 -5.33
C ALA A 34 -5.21 9.51 -4.70
N GLN A 35 -4.85 10.64 -5.33
CA GLN A 35 -3.84 11.56 -4.84
C GLN A 35 -4.29 12.26 -3.55
N GLU A 36 -5.53 12.75 -3.49
CA GLU A 36 -6.10 13.40 -2.30
C GLU A 36 -6.12 12.42 -1.13
N LEU A 37 -6.62 11.20 -1.37
CA LEU A 37 -6.64 10.18 -0.34
C LEU A 37 -5.22 9.81 0.10
N ALA A 38 -4.30 9.52 -0.82
CA ALA A 38 -2.92 9.18 -0.46
C ALA A 38 -2.26 10.30 0.37
N ALA A 39 -2.42 11.56 -0.06
CA ALA A 39 -1.86 12.71 0.64
C ALA A 39 -2.36 12.81 2.09
N SER A 40 -3.63 12.51 2.36
CA SER A 40 -4.17 12.52 3.73
C SER A 40 -3.50 11.50 4.68
N PHE A 41 -2.80 10.49 4.14
CA PHE A 41 -2.10 9.46 4.93
C PHE A 41 -0.59 9.64 5.01
N ILE A 42 0.03 10.25 4.00
CA ILE A 42 1.50 10.25 3.88
C ILE A 42 2.13 11.63 3.62
N ALA A 43 1.36 12.69 3.32
CA ALA A 43 1.94 13.97 2.88
C ALA A 43 2.80 14.68 3.94
N ASP A 44 2.52 14.45 5.23
CA ASP A 44 3.25 15.06 6.36
C ASP A 44 4.30 14.11 6.97
N GLU A 45 4.62 13.00 6.28
CA GLU A 45 5.67 12.08 6.74
C GLU A 45 7.05 12.71 6.48
N ASP A 46 7.93 12.64 7.48
CA ASP A 46 9.29 13.19 7.42
C ASP A 46 10.24 12.37 6.54
N ARG A 47 9.76 11.23 6.02
CA ARG A 47 10.49 10.27 5.19
C ARG A 47 9.61 9.83 4.03
N GLU A 48 10.25 9.40 2.95
CA GLU A 48 9.53 8.84 1.80
C GLU A 48 8.72 7.61 2.22
N VAL A 49 7.43 7.62 1.93
CA VAL A 49 6.52 6.49 2.18
C VAL A 49 6.00 5.96 0.86
N PHE A 50 6.05 4.65 0.68
CA PHE A 50 5.37 3.98 -0.41
C PHE A 50 4.05 3.40 0.10
N LEU A 51 2.95 3.97 -0.38
CA LEU A 51 1.59 3.62 0.00
C LEU A 51 0.96 2.73 -1.07
N VAL A 52 0.38 1.62 -0.62
CA VAL A 52 -0.41 0.70 -1.43
C VAL A 52 -1.87 0.87 -1.04
N MET A 53 -2.68 1.34 -1.98
CA MET A 53 -4.12 1.46 -1.86
C MET A 53 -4.78 0.26 -2.54
N MET A 54 -5.55 -0.49 -1.77
CA MET A 54 -6.20 -1.72 -2.22
C MET A 54 -7.66 -1.42 -2.55
N LEU A 55 -8.10 -1.83 -3.74
CA LEU A 55 -9.43 -1.53 -4.26
C LEU A 55 -10.24 -2.82 -4.49
N ASN A 56 -11.56 -2.73 -4.32
CA ASN A 56 -12.48 -3.75 -4.81
C ASN A 56 -12.87 -3.51 -6.28
N THR A 57 -13.69 -4.39 -6.86
CA THR A 57 -14.15 -4.32 -8.27
C THR A 57 -14.99 -3.09 -8.62
N LYS A 58 -15.43 -2.30 -7.62
CA LYS A 58 -16.16 -1.03 -7.79
C LYS A 58 -15.26 0.19 -7.60
N ASN A 59 -13.94 -0.02 -7.52
CA ASN A 59 -12.92 0.98 -7.15
C ASN A 59 -13.14 1.60 -5.77
N GLN A 60 -13.78 0.89 -4.83
CA GLN A 60 -13.87 1.34 -3.45
C GLN A 60 -12.61 0.90 -2.70
N VAL A 61 -12.09 1.79 -1.87
CA VAL A 61 -10.92 1.52 -1.04
C VAL A 61 -11.30 0.54 0.06
N ILE A 62 -10.58 -0.58 0.12
CA ILE A 62 -10.80 -1.64 1.12
C ILE A 62 -9.63 -1.75 2.10
N GLY A 63 -8.54 -1.03 1.85
CA GLY A 63 -7.43 -0.95 2.76
C GLY A 63 -6.28 -0.12 2.22
N LEU A 64 -5.42 0.30 3.14
CA LEU A 64 -4.20 1.05 2.87
C LEU A 64 -3.04 0.36 3.59
N HIS A 65 -1.91 0.24 2.91
CA HIS A 65 -0.71 -0.36 3.47
C HIS A 65 0.51 0.51 3.15
N ARG A 66 1.20 1.01 4.17
CA ARG A 66 2.53 1.61 4.03
C ARG A 66 3.53 0.47 3.80
N ALA A 67 3.78 0.11 2.54
CA ALA A 67 4.62 -1.03 2.18
C ALA A 67 6.11 -0.73 2.41
N HIS A 68 6.49 0.54 2.45
CA HIS A 68 7.83 0.94 2.82
C HIS A 68 7.85 2.35 3.43
N VAL A 69 8.72 2.54 4.41
CA VAL A 69 9.11 3.84 4.96
C VAL A 69 10.62 3.94 4.76
N GLY A 70 11.04 4.68 3.73
CA GLY A 70 12.40 4.70 3.23
C GLY A 70 13.38 5.52 4.04
N SER A 71 14.64 5.51 3.62
CA SER A 71 15.67 6.41 4.16
C SER A 71 15.41 7.85 3.71
N LEU A 72 16.31 8.80 4.01
CA LEU A 72 16.13 10.20 3.61
C LEU A 72 15.96 10.38 2.08
N ASN A 73 16.50 9.46 1.27
CA ASN A 73 16.69 9.66 -0.18
C ASN A 73 16.28 8.48 -1.07
N ALA A 74 15.67 7.41 -0.54
CA ALA A 74 15.21 6.28 -1.37
C ALA A 74 14.27 5.35 -0.62
N SER A 75 13.32 4.80 -1.37
CA SER A 75 12.36 3.79 -0.94
C SER A 75 12.54 2.50 -1.75
N ILE A 76 13.24 1.50 -1.20
CA ILE A 76 13.36 0.17 -1.85
C ILE A 76 12.04 -0.57 -1.59
N VAL A 77 11.25 -0.74 -2.65
CA VAL A 77 9.96 -1.45 -2.57
C VAL A 77 10.10 -2.82 -3.19
N HIS A 78 9.84 -3.87 -2.41
CA HIS A 78 9.79 -5.22 -2.94
C HIS A 78 8.38 -5.56 -3.43
N PRO A 79 8.21 -5.98 -4.71
CA PRO A 79 6.90 -6.36 -5.23
C PRO A 79 6.19 -7.42 -4.39
N ARG A 80 6.94 -8.33 -3.75
CA ARG A 80 6.37 -9.38 -2.88
C ARG A 80 5.58 -8.81 -1.70
N ASP A 81 5.99 -7.66 -1.16
CA ASP A 81 5.37 -7.08 0.03
C ASP A 81 4.12 -6.29 -0.37
N VAL A 82 4.19 -5.56 -1.49
CA VAL A 82 3.03 -4.90 -2.13
C VAL A 82 1.96 -5.93 -2.51
N ILE A 83 2.37 -7.01 -3.15
CA ILE A 83 1.45 -8.05 -3.62
C ILE A 83 0.90 -8.85 -2.44
N LYS A 84 1.70 -9.14 -1.40
CA LYS A 84 1.22 -9.86 -0.22
C LYS A 84 0.09 -9.10 0.48
N SER A 85 0.21 -7.79 0.68
CA SER A 85 -0.89 -7.01 1.27
C SER A 85 -2.14 -7.05 0.39
N ALA A 86 -1.99 -6.90 -0.92
CA ALA A 86 -3.10 -6.98 -1.87
C ALA A 86 -3.82 -8.33 -1.82
N ILE A 87 -3.06 -9.44 -1.83
CA ILE A 87 -3.60 -10.81 -1.75
C ILE A 87 -4.31 -11.04 -0.42
N LEU A 88 -3.69 -10.69 0.70
CA LEU A 88 -4.28 -10.93 2.04
C LEU A 88 -5.55 -10.11 2.27
N ASN A 89 -5.72 -8.99 1.57
CA ASN A 89 -6.93 -8.15 1.63
C ASN A 89 -7.95 -8.43 0.51
N ASN A 90 -7.75 -9.46 -0.33
CA ASN A 90 -8.63 -9.76 -1.48
C ASN A 90 -8.84 -8.56 -2.42
N ALA A 91 -7.78 -7.78 -2.67
CA ALA A 91 -7.85 -6.65 -3.58
C ALA A 91 -8.10 -7.11 -5.03
N ALA A 92 -9.01 -6.44 -5.73
CA ALA A 92 -9.22 -6.63 -7.16
C ALA A 92 -8.16 -5.88 -7.98
N SER A 93 -7.71 -4.73 -7.48
CA SER A 93 -6.65 -3.91 -8.06
C SER A 93 -5.95 -3.11 -6.96
N ILE A 94 -4.81 -2.52 -7.31
CA ILE A 94 -4.06 -1.62 -6.43
C ILE A 94 -3.73 -0.31 -7.13
N ILE A 95 -3.62 0.75 -6.34
CA ILE A 95 -2.96 1.99 -6.70
C ILE A 95 -1.75 2.14 -5.79
N VAL A 96 -0.64 2.63 -6.34
CA VAL A 96 0.56 2.92 -5.57
C VAL A 96 0.86 4.42 -5.61
N SER A 97 1.32 4.95 -4.48
CA SER A 97 1.66 6.37 -4.34
C SER A 97 2.91 6.51 -3.48
N HIS A 98 3.70 7.54 -3.75
CA HIS A 98 4.79 7.97 -2.89
C HIS A 98 4.78 9.48 -2.76
N GLN A 99 5.48 9.97 -1.73
CA GLN A 99 5.68 11.39 -1.47
C GLN A 99 7.17 11.65 -1.28
N HIS A 100 7.62 12.86 -1.63
CA HIS A 100 8.97 13.33 -1.34
C HIS A 100 8.87 14.46 -0.30
N PRO A 101 9.49 14.32 0.89
CA PRO A 101 9.48 15.37 1.90
C PRO A 101 10.04 16.72 1.41
N SER A 102 10.86 16.69 0.36
CA SER A 102 11.40 17.88 -0.31
C SER A 102 10.39 18.66 -1.14
N GLY A 103 9.24 18.06 -1.47
CA GLY A 103 8.24 18.62 -2.38
C GLY A 103 8.59 18.53 -3.88
N ASP A 104 9.72 17.90 -4.25
CA ASP A 104 10.14 17.70 -5.63
C ASP A 104 9.69 16.31 -6.15
N PRO A 105 8.77 16.21 -7.13
CA PRO A 105 8.24 14.95 -7.62
C PRO A 105 9.17 14.21 -8.62
N ILE A 106 10.31 14.78 -9.03
CA ILE A 106 11.11 14.28 -10.16
C ILE A 106 12.09 13.16 -9.76
N ASN A 107 12.42 12.99 -8.48
CA ASN A 107 13.42 12.02 -8.04
C ASN A 107 12.79 10.64 -7.77
N ILE A 108 12.45 9.91 -8.83
CA ILE A 108 12.08 8.50 -8.72
C ILE A 108 13.35 7.68 -8.47
N VAL A 109 13.63 7.33 -7.22
CA VAL A 109 14.69 6.37 -6.88
C VAL A 109 14.05 5.01 -6.67
N SER A 110 14.09 4.20 -7.74
CA SER A 110 13.77 2.76 -7.75
C SER A 110 14.89 1.93 -7.14
#